data_AF-A0A6I1NLW3-F1
#
_entry.id   AF-A0A6I1NLW3-F1
#
_cell.length_a   1.000
_cell.length_b   1.000
_cell.length_c   1.000
_cell.angle_alpha   90.00
_cell.angle_beta   90.00
_cell.angle_gamma   90.00
#
_symmetry.space_group_name_H-M   'P 1'
#
loop_
_entity.id
_entity.type
_entity.pdbx_description
1 polymer ?
#
loop_
_entity_poly.entity_id
_entity_poly.type
_entity_poly.pdbx_seq_one_letter_code
_entity_poly.pdbx_strand_id
1 'polypeptide(L)'
;MTIYPLLAVFSIFFMLFGIGLSTYVVNTKLDLVEPYFNNNAMIIGDRRWWGGSSFKDRSMRQGVISMMIIFPKMFIWRGLLTQQEVDAIPPKLKRWIKAPLYFEIPFFLAAIAFCIGEQFQRALNHAKRVYTRYPTTPTLNPSRSIITL
;
A
#
# COMPACT_ATOMS: atom_id res chain seq x y z
N MET A 1 -13.36 22.86 18.48
CA MET A 1 -12.40 22.50 17.42
C MET A 1 -12.95 21.28 16.68
N THR A 2 -13.13 21.35 15.37
CA THR A 2 -13.59 20.21 14.57
C THR A 2 -12.51 19.13 14.58
N ILE A 3 -12.90 17.85 14.64
CA ILE A 3 -11.97 16.71 14.76
C ILE A 3 -11.14 16.47 13.49
N TYR A 4 -11.64 16.93 12.35
CA TYR A 4 -11.05 16.73 11.02
C TYR A 4 -9.64 17.33 10.83
N PRO A 5 -9.35 18.61 11.17
CA PRO A 5 -8.00 19.16 11.03
C PRO A 5 -6.97 18.44 11.92
N LEU A 6 -7.35 18.00 13.12
CA LEU A 6 -6.46 17.23 14.00
C LEU A 6 -6.09 15.88 13.37
N LEU A 7 -7.09 15.20 12.79
CA LEU A 7 -6.88 13.90 12.14
C LEU A 7 -6.01 14.03 10.87
N ALA A 8 -6.17 15.12 10.12
CA ALA A 8 -5.34 15.42 8.95
C ALA A 8 -3.87 15.68 9.33
N VAL A 9 -3.63 16.53 10.33
CA VAL A 9 -2.27 16.83 10.82
C VAL A 9 -1.60 15.56 11.37
N PHE A 10 -2.34 14.75 12.12
CA PHE A 10 -1.84 13.48 12.63
C PHE A 10 -1.46 12.51 11.50
N SER A 11 -2.28 12.41 10.45
CA SER A 11 -1.99 11.58 9.29
C SER A 11 -0.73 12.03 8.54
N ILE A 12 -0.54 13.34 8.37
CA ILE A 12 0.66 13.90 7.73
C ILE A 12 1.90 13.61 8.56
N PHE A 13 1.82 13.85 9.88
CA PHE A 13 2.91 13.55 10.81
C PHE A 13 3.31 12.07 10.76
N PHE A 14 2.32 11.17 10.79
CA PHE A 14 2.54 9.72 10.72
C PHE A 14 3.21 9.30 9.41
N MET A 15 2.81 9.90 8.28
CA MET A 15 3.42 9.67 6.98
C MET A 15 4.88 10.14 6.94
N LEU A 16 5.17 11.36 7.39
CA LEU A 16 6.53 11.89 7.44
C LEU A 16 7.43 11.08 8.38
N PHE A 17 6.87 10.66 9.52
CA PHE A 17 7.57 9.79 10.46
C PHE A 17 7.89 8.42 9.84
N GLY A 18 6.95 7.82 9.12
CA GLY A 18 7.16 6.57 8.39
C GLY A 18 8.26 6.67 7.34
N ILE A 19 8.26 7.75 6.53
CA ILE A 19 9.29 8.01 5.52
C ILE A 19 10.66 8.23 6.17
N GLY A 20 10.72 9.01 7.26
CA GLY A 20 11.95 9.24 8.01
C GLY A 20 12.51 7.95 8.60
N LEU A 21 11.64 7.09 9.16
CA LEU A 21 12.02 5.79 9.69
C LEU A 21 12.52 4.85 8.58
N SER A 22 11.83 4.82 7.44
CA SER A 22 12.22 4.04 6.26
C SER A 22 13.60 4.47 5.76
N THR A 23 13.82 5.78 5.63
CA THR A 23 15.12 6.38 5.24
C THR A 23 16.23 6.03 6.24
N TYR A 24 15.95 6.07 7.54
CA TYR A 24 16.91 5.69 8.58
C TYR A 24 17.29 4.19 8.49
N VAL A 25 16.30 3.33 8.28
CA VAL A 25 16.49 1.87 8.16
C VAL A 25 17.29 1.54 6.89
N VAL A 26 16.95 2.16 5.76
CA VAL A 26 17.66 2.01 4.48
C VAL A 26 19.13 2.39 4.60
N ASN A 27 19.46 3.44 5.34
CA ASN A 27 20.85 3.90 5.45
C ASN A 27 21.66 3.19 6.55
N THR A 28 21.03 2.70 7.61
CA THR A 28 21.78 2.19 8.78
C THR A 28 21.61 0.71 9.07
N LYS A 29 20.45 0.14 8.72
CA LYS A 29 20.11 -1.26 9.07
C LYS A 29 20.18 -2.16 7.86
N LEU A 30 19.94 -1.64 6.66
CA LEU A 30 20.01 -2.41 5.43
C LEU A 30 21.40 -3.05 5.25
N ASP A 31 22.45 -2.25 5.34
CA ASP A 31 23.85 -2.72 5.19
C ASP A 31 24.25 -3.76 6.25
N LEU A 32 23.59 -3.76 7.42
CA LEU A 32 23.83 -4.76 8.46
C LEU A 32 23.10 -6.09 8.18
N VAL A 33 22.02 -6.05 7.41
CA VAL A 33 21.12 -7.18 7.17
C VAL A 33 21.50 -7.93 5.91
N GLU A 34 21.93 -7.20 4.88
CA GLU A 34 22.34 -7.77 3.60
C GLU A 34 23.36 -8.92 3.70
N PRO A 35 24.37 -8.88 4.60
CA PRO A 35 25.34 -9.98 4.72
C PRO A 35 24.70 -11.31 5.14
N TYR A 36 23.63 -11.29 5.93
CA TYR A 36 22.92 -12.51 6.36
C TYR A 36 22.25 -13.24 5.19
N PHE A 37 22.01 -12.54 4.08
CA PHE A 37 21.33 -13.07 2.89
C PHE A 37 22.24 -13.17 1.67
N ASN A 38 23.55 -13.01 1.82
CA ASN A 38 24.47 -12.95 0.69
C ASN A 38 24.55 -14.28 -0.10
N ASN A 39 24.17 -15.40 0.53
CA ASN A 39 24.06 -16.72 -0.12
C ASN A 39 22.67 -17.04 -0.69
N ASN A 40 21.67 -16.16 -0.48
CA ASN A 40 20.31 -16.44 -0.91
C ASN A 40 20.09 -16.01 -2.36
N ALA A 41 19.73 -16.95 -3.23
CA ALA A 41 19.55 -16.73 -4.67
C ALA A 41 18.49 -15.65 -4.99
N MET A 42 17.45 -15.51 -4.15
CA MET A 42 16.42 -14.47 -4.31
C MET A 42 17.01 -13.07 -4.10
N ILE A 43 17.82 -12.89 -3.06
CA ILE A 43 18.44 -11.59 -2.73
C ILE A 43 19.54 -11.25 -3.74
N ILE A 44 20.26 -12.24 -4.25
CA ILE A 44 21.23 -12.06 -5.33
C ILE A 44 20.52 -11.61 -6.62
N GLY A 45 19.40 -12.24 -6.97
CA GLY A 45 18.57 -11.84 -8.12
C GLY A 45 18.01 -10.43 -7.95
N ASP A 46 17.49 -10.11 -6.77
CA ASP A 46 16.97 -8.79 -6.42
C ASP A 46 18.08 -7.71 -6.49
N ARG A 47 19.28 -8.01 -5.97
CA ARG A 47 20.46 -7.14 -6.11
C ARG A 47 20.91 -7.00 -7.56
N ARG A 48 20.71 -7.99 -8.43
CA ARG A 48 21.01 -7.85 -9.87
C ARG A 48 20.03 -6.91 -10.57
N TRP A 49 18.77 -6.91 -10.15
CA TRP A 49 17.73 -6.06 -10.71
C TRP A 49 17.78 -4.63 -10.16
N TRP A 50 18.10 -4.49 -8.87
CA TRP A 50 18.12 -3.24 -8.10
C TRP A 50 19.52 -2.90 -7.56
N GLY A 51 20.58 -3.29 -8.28
CA GLY A 51 21.97 -3.14 -7.84
C GLY A 51 22.51 -1.72 -7.84
N GLY A 52 21.67 -0.73 -8.18
CA GLY A 52 22.02 0.66 -8.10
C GLY A 52 22.28 1.12 -6.67
N SER A 53 23.14 2.11 -6.53
CA SER A 53 23.41 2.77 -5.23
C SER A 53 22.37 3.82 -4.87
N SER A 54 21.41 4.11 -5.78
CA SER A 54 20.36 5.10 -5.59
C SER A 54 19.48 4.78 -4.40
N PHE A 55 18.95 5.81 -3.74
CA PHE A 55 18.03 5.66 -2.62
C PHE A 55 16.80 4.80 -2.98
N LYS A 56 16.27 4.94 -4.21
CA LYS A 56 15.12 4.16 -4.69
C LYS A 56 15.43 2.66 -4.75
N ASP A 57 16.60 2.31 -5.26
CA ASP A 57 17.01 0.92 -5.44
C ASP A 57 17.26 0.26 -4.08
N ARG A 58 17.89 0.99 -3.16
CA ARG A 58 18.06 0.56 -1.76
C ARG A 58 16.72 0.40 -1.03
N SER A 59 15.77 1.30 -1.26
CA SER A 59 14.43 1.22 -0.66
C SER A 59 13.65 0.00 -1.16
N MET A 60 13.75 -0.34 -2.46
CA MET A 60 13.14 -1.55 -2.99
C MET A 60 13.70 -2.82 -2.33
N ARG A 61 15.03 -2.91 -2.22
CA ARG A 61 15.71 -4.04 -1.55
C ARG A 61 15.32 -4.15 -0.08
N GLN A 62 15.24 -3.01 0.62
CA GLN A 62 14.74 -2.96 1.99
C GLN A 62 13.30 -3.46 2.07
N GLY A 63 12.42 -3.06 1.17
CA GLY A 63 11.04 -3.52 1.11
C GLY A 63 10.93 -5.05 0.96
N VAL A 64 11.69 -5.63 0.02
CA VAL A 64 11.72 -7.08 -0.22
C VAL A 64 12.21 -7.84 1.03
N ILE A 65 13.33 -7.42 1.61
CA ILE A 65 13.86 -8.01 2.85
C ILE A 65 12.86 -7.89 4.01
N SER A 66 12.19 -6.74 4.11
CA SER A 66 11.19 -6.51 5.15
C SER A 66 10.00 -7.46 5.00
N MET A 67 9.52 -7.69 3.77
CA MET A 67 8.46 -8.67 3.50
C MET A 67 8.90 -10.10 3.83
N MET A 68 10.15 -10.47 3.52
CA MET A 68 10.70 -11.79 3.87
C MET A 68 10.70 -12.02 5.38
N ILE A 69 10.97 -10.98 6.18
CA ILE A 69 11.00 -11.08 7.65
C ILE A 69 9.60 -11.02 8.27
N ILE A 70 8.63 -10.32 7.67
CA ILE A 70 7.24 -10.31 8.15
C ILE A 70 6.53 -11.62 7.83
N PHE A 71 6.72 -12.15 6.62
CA PHE A 71 6.05 -13.35 6.13
C PHE A 71 7.02 -14.50 5.83
N PRO A 72 7.90 -14.91 6.77
CA PRO A 72 8.95 -15.88 6.48
C PRO A 72 8.38 -17.22 6.03
N LYS A 73 7.24 -17.63 6.60
CA LYS A 73 6.54 -18.88 6.23
C LYS A 73 6.18 -18.94 4.75
N MET A 74 5.80 -17.82 4.14
CA MET A 74 5.44 -17.78 2.72
C MET A 74 6.66 -18.01 1.82
N PHE A 75 7.80 -17.43 2.18
CA PHE A 75 9.05 -17.59 1.43
C PHE A 75 9.70 -18.95 1.67
N ILE A 76 9.59 -19.49 2.88
CA ILE A 76 10.04 -20.86 3.21
C ILE A 76 9.22 -21.89 2.44
N TRP A 77 7.90 -21.73 2.39
CA TRP A 77 7.03 -22.64 1.63
C TRP A 77 7.35 -22.63 0.12
N ARG A 78 7.78 -21.48 -0.41
CA ARG A 78 8.25 -21.35 -1.80
C ARG A 78 9.68 -21.86 -2.03
N GLY A 79 10.39 -22.28 -0.99
CA GLY A 79 11.80 -22.68 -1.07
C GLY A 79 12.77 -21.53 -1.34
N LEU A 80 12.32 -20.28 -1.16
CA LEU A 80 13.11 -19.07 -1.41
C LEU A 80 13.91 -18.61 -0.19
N LEU A 81 13.62 -19.17 0.99
CA LEU A 81 14.19 -18.75 2.26
C LEU A 81 14.35 -19.97 3.17
N THR A 82 15.48 -20.09 3.85
CA THR A 82 15.67 -21.17 4.82
C THR A 82 15.34 -20.67 6.23
N GLN A 83 14.71 -21.52 7.05
CA GLN A 83 14.39 -21.17 8.45
C GLN A 83 15.64 -20.74 9.24
N GLN A 84 16.78 -21.38 8.97
CA GLN A 84 18.07 -21.03 9.57
C GLN A 84 18.55 -19.60 9.24
N GLU A 85 18.34 -19.13 8.00
CA GLU A 85 18.70 -17.76 7.61
C GLU A 85 17.87 -16.73 8.38
N VAL A 86 16.58 -17.02 8.58
CA VAL A 86 15.69 -16.16 9.37
C VAL A 86 16.12 -16.16 10.83
N ASP A 87 16.41 -17.32 11.40
CA ASP A 87 16.72 -17.45 12.83
C ASP A 87 18.09 -16.89 13.19
N ALA A 88 19.04 -16.85 12.25
CA ALA A 88 20.34 -16.21 12.41
C ALA A 88 20.25 -14.68 12.66
N ILE A 89 19.17 -14.03 12.23
CA ILE A 89 19.05 -12.57 12.34
C ILE A 89 18.67 -12.19 13.78
N PRO A 90 19.42 -11.25 14.42
CA PRO A 90 19.12 -10.83 15.77
C PRO A 90 17.73 -10.18 15.87
N PRO A 91 16.95 -10.46 16.93
CA PRO A 91 15.56 -10.02 17.05
C PRO A 91 15.39 -8.50 17.06
N LYS A 92 16.39 -7.77 17.56
CA LYS A 92 16.42 -6.30 17.51
C LYS A 92 16.45 -5.79 16.07
N LEU A 93 17.24 -6.43 15.21
CA LEU A 93 17.38 -6.05 13.81
C LEU A 93 16.10 -6.37 13.03
N LYS A 94 15.49 -7.54 13.28
CA LYS A 94 14.15 -7.88 12.75
C LYS A 94 13.11 -6.80 13.07
N ARG A 95 13.09 -6.27 14.30
CA ARG A 95 12.12 -5.22 14.68
C ARG A 95 12.33 -3.93 13.89
N TRP A 96 13.58 -3.48 13.73
CA TRP A 96 13.88 -2.28 12.97
C TRP A 96 13.49 -2.39 11.49
N ILE A 97 13.74 -3.53 10.86
CA ILE A 97 13.40 -3.74 9.45
C ILE A 97 11.87 -3.82 9.27
N LYS A 98 11.16 -4.46 10.20
CA LYS A 98 9.70 -4.58 10.13
C LYS A 98 9.00 -3.26 10.41
N ALA A 99 9.62 -2.36 11.19
CA ALA A 99 8.96 -1.15 11.67
C ALA A 99 8.42 -0.28 10.51
N PRO A 100 9.20 0.11 9.48
CA PRO A 100 8.69 0.87 8.33
C PRO A 100 7.44 0.27 7.70
N LEU A 101 7.41 -1.06 7.47
CA LEU A 101 6.27 -1.73 6.86
C LEU A 101 4.98 -1.64 7.68
N TYR A 102 5.06 -1.58 9.02
CA TYR A 102 3.87 -1.37 9.85
C TYR A 102 3.25 0.03 9.67
N PHE A 103 4.04 1.03 9.26
CA PHE A 103 3.54 2.37 8.94
C PHE A 103 3.08 2.46 7.48
N GLU A 104 3.86 1.87 6.57
CA GLU A 104 3.60 1.92 5.14
C GLU A 104 2.35 1.11 4.74
N ILE A 105 2.17 -0.12 5.23
CA ILE A 105 1.05 -0.99 4.81
C ILE A 105 -0.32 -0.36 5.10
N PRO A 106 -0.64 0.11 6.34
CA PRO A 106 -1.91 0.75 6.60
C PRO A 106 -2.11 2.03 5.77
N PHE A 107 -1.04 2.78 5.54
CA PHE A 107 -1.09 3.98 4.72
C PHE A 107 -1.44 3.65 3.26
N PHE A 108 -0.77 2.66 2.66
CA PHE A 108 -1.08 2.19 1.30
C PHE A 108 -2.51 1.64 1.21
N LEU A 109 -2.96 0.84 2.18
CA LEU A 109 -4.33 0.33 2.21
C LEU A 109 -5.37 1.44 2.34
N ALA A 110 -5.13 2.43 3.21
CA ALA A 110 -6.00 3.59 3.36
C ALA A 110 -6.05 4.43 2.09
N ALA A 111 -4.90 4.66 1.44
CA ALA A 111 -4.83 5.38 0.17
C ALA A 111 -5.58 4.65 -0.95
N ILE A 112 -5.44 3.33 -1.04
CA ILE A 112 -6.18 2.51 -2.02
C ILE A 112 -7.70 2.57 -1.75
N ALA A 113 -8.11 2.40 -0.49
CA ALA A 113 -9.52 2.49 -0.11
C ALA A 113 -10.11 3.88 -0.41
N PHE A 114 -9.36 4.94 -0.13
CA PHE A 114 -9.73 6.31 -0.46
C PHE A 114 -9.87 6.51 -1.97
N CYS A 115 -8.90 6.04 -2.76
CA CYS A 115 -8.95 6.11 -4.22
C CYS A 115 -10.17 5.36 -4.78
N ILE A 116 -10.48 4.16 -4.28
CA ILE A 116 -11.67 3.40 -4.71
C ILE A 116 -12.95 4.16 -4.32
N GLY A 117 -13.00 4.70 -3.10
CA GLY A 117 -14.12 5.50 -2.61
C GLY A 117 -14.38 6.74 -3.46
N GLU A 118 -13.33 7.50 -3.79
CA GLU A 118 -13.37 8.66 -4.69
C GLU A 118 -13.94 8.29 -6.06
N GLN A 119 -13.48 7.19 -6.66
CA GLN A 119 -13.95 6.75 -7.97
C GLN A 119 -15.43 6.39 -7.95
N PHE A 120 -15.88 5.71 -6.89
CA PHE A 120 -17.29 5.41 -6.69
C PHE A 120 -18.14 6.67 -6.49
N GLN A 121 -17.66 7.63 -5.68
CA GLN A 121 -18.34 8.91 -5.49
C GLN A 121 -18.45 9.71 -6.79
N ARG A 122 -17.40 9.72 -7.61
CA ARG A 122 -17.43 10.35 -8.95
C ARG A 122 -18.47 9.70 -9.85
N ALA A 123 -18.58 8.37 -9.84
CA ALA A 123 -19.59 7.64 -10.59
C ALA A 123 -21.03 7.97 -10.12
N LEU A 124 -21.27 8.00 -8.81
CA LEU A 124 -22.57 8.39 -8.25
C LEU A 124 -22.94 9.83 -8.60
N ASN A 125 -22.00 10.77 -8.49
CA ASN A 125 -22.22 12.17 -8.84
C ASN A 125 -22.48 12.35 -10.35
N HIS A 126 -21.85 11.53 -11.19
CA HIS A 126 -22.15 11.49 -12.62
C HIS A 126 -23.57 10.98 -12.87
N ALA A 127 -23.95 9.84 -12.28
CA ALA A 127 -25.30 9.29 -12.40
C ALA A 127 -26.37 10.30 -11.93
N LYS A 128 -26.17 10.91 -10.76
CA LYS A 128 -27.07 11.94 -10.21
C LYS A 128 -27.23 13.13 -11.16
N ARG A 129 -26.15 13.59 -11.81
CA ARG A 129 -26.19 14.66 -12.83
C ARG A 129 -26.95 14.26 -14.10
N VAL A 130 -26.85 13.00 -14.52
CA VAL A 130 -27.62 12.49 -15.67
C VAL A 130 -29.11 12.42 -15.31
N TYR A 131 -29.45 11.88 -14.13
CA TYR A 131 -30.83 11.79 -13.66
C TYR A 131 -31.48 13.16 -13.41
N THR A 132 -30.75 14.16 -12.90
CA THR A 132 -31.31 15.52 -12.75
C THR A 132 -31.43 16.28 -14.08
N ARG A 133 -30.71 15.87 -15.13
CA ARG A 133 -30.77 16.52 -16.46
C ARG A 133 -31.94 16.00 -17.31
N TYR A 134 -32.46 14.81 -17.04
CA TYR A 134 -33.68 14.28 -17.66
C TYR A 134 -34.81 14.24 -16.61
N PRO A 135 -35.68 15.26 -16.52
CA PRO A 135 -36.89 15.10 -15.73
C PRO A 135 -37.66 13.90 -16.29
N THR A 136 -37.98 12.94 -15.44
CA THR A 136 -38.92 11.85 -15.76
C THR A 136 -40.16 12.47 -16.38
N THR A 137 -40.32 12.30 -17.69
CA THR A 137 -41.56 12.65 -18.38
C THR A 137 -42.65 11.79 -17.77
N PRO A 138 -43.80 12.35 -17.34
CA PRO A 138 -44.86 11.53 -16.78
C PRO A 138 -45.34 10.59 -17.88
N THR A 139 -45.21 9.30 -17.60
CA THR A 139 -45.72 8.22 -18.44
C THR A 139 -47.18 8.46 -18.77
N LEU A 140 -47.47 8.33 -20.07
CA LEU A 140 -48.77 8.33 -20.74
C LEU A 140 -49.98 8.10 -19.83
N ASN A 141 -50.90 9.07 -19.82
CA ASN A 141 -52.27 8.88 -19.38
C ASN A 141 -52.96 7.82 -20.27
N PRO A 142 -53.44 6.69 -19.73
CA PRO A 142 -54.13 5.66 -20.51
C PRO A 142 -55.57 6.03 -20.91
N SER A 143 -56.05 7.26 -20.62
CA SER A 143 -57.45 7.66 -20.87
C SER A 143 -57.74 8.34 -22.22
N ARG A 144 -56.81 8.38 -23.18
CA ARG A 144 -57.04 9.00 -24.51
C ARG A 144 -56.78 8.02 -25.65
N SER A 145 -57.60 6.99 -25.75
CA SER A 145 -57.71 6.16 -26.95
C SER A 145 -59.12 5.64 -27.15
N ILE A 146 -60.14 6.50 -27.02
CA ILE A 146 -61.47 6.22 -27.55
C ILE A 146 -62.04 7.55 -28.08
N ILE A 147 -62.66 7.49 -29.25
CA ILE A 147 -63.43 8.52 -29.97
C ILE A 147 -62.60 9.40 -30.93
N THR A 148 -62.39 8.88 -32.13
CA THR A 148 -62.69 9.62 -33.36
C THR A 148 -63.35 8.66 -34.35
N LEU A 149 -64.67 8.77 -34.47
CA LEU A 149 -65.47 8.30 -35.61
C LEU A 149 -65.33 9.31 -36.75
#